data_AF-A0A817Q365-F1
#
_entry.id   AF-A0A817Q365-F1
#
_cell.length_a   1.000
_cell.length_b   1.000
_cell.length_c   1.000
_cell.angle_alpha   90.00
_cell.angle_beta   90.00
_cell.angle_gamma   90.00
#
_symmetry.space_group_name_H-M   'P 1'
#
loop_
_entity.id
_entity.type
_entity.pdbx_description
1 polymer ?
#
loop_
_entity_poly.entity_id
_entity_poly.type
_entity_poly.pdbx_seq_one_letter_code
_entity_poly.pdbx_strand_id
1 'polypeptide(L)'
;MASANYPKASSGGHAAVNQRVSDIKNEPITMLSPIEGYESNPILPLEISVESLETMISNIARNAWIAKERTAEKPSNDLTQEESAAIHLYTMEWKPADNSLYALLNAALRAEDRDRLVPYFFYLKLFLSALWKLPSVKKTVWRGVKADLSEQYSVGKAFVWWGFR
;
A
#
# COMPACT_ATOMS: atom_id res chain seq x y z
N MET A 1 -15.33 -39.79 35.29
CA MET A 1 -13.94 -39.27 35.39
C MET A 1 -13.21 -39.77 34.15
N ALA A 2 -12.62 -38.96 33.26
CA ALA A 2 -12.02 -37.64 33.41
C ALA A 2 -12.31 -36.75 32.19
N SER A 3 -12.58 -35.47 32.45
CA SER A 3 -12.63 -34.39 31.46
C SER A 3 -11.21 -33.91 31.16
N ALA A 4 -10.83 -33.86 29.88
CA ALA A 4 -9.59 -33.21 29.46
C ALA A 4 -9.87 -31.71 29.23
N ASN A 5 -9.37 -30.88 30.14
CA ASN A 5 -9.37 -29.42 30.05
C ASN A 5 -8.26 -28.98 29.10
N TYR A 6 -8.61 -28.40 27.95
CA TYR A 6 -7.64 -27.69 27.12
C TYR A 6 -7.47 -26.24 27.62
N PRO A 7 -6.24 -25.73 27.74
CA PRO A 7 -6.02 -24.36 28.17
C PRO A 7 -6.52 -23.37 27.09
N LYS A 8 -7.30 -22.37 27.51
CA LYS A 8 -7.64 -21.20 26.69
C LYS A 8 -6.36 -20.45 26.34
N ALA A 9 -6.05 -20.40 25.05
CA ALA A 9 -5.00 -19.52 24.53
C ALA A 9 -5.37 -18.05 24.81
N SER A 10 -4.46 -17.34 25.44
CA SER A 10 -4.55 -15.92 25.75
C SER A 10 -4.65 -15.09 24.46
N SER A 11 -5.71 -14.30 24.34
CA SER A 11 -5.93 -13.36 23.26
C SER A 11 -4.98 -12.16 23.40
N GLY A 12 -3.82 -12.23 22.77
CA GLY A 12 -2.90 -11.09 22.71
C GLY A 12 -1.91 -11.26 21.57
N GLY A 13 -2.17 -10.62 20.43
CA GLY A 13 -1.13 -10.46 19.40
C GLY A 13 -1.51 -10.64 17.92
N HIS A 14 -2.78 -10.49 17.51
CA HIS A 14 -3.16 -10.72 16.10
C HIS A 14 -3.73 -9.50 15.34
N ALA A 15 -3.78 -8.29 15.90
CA ALA A 15 -4.49 -7.19 15.24
C ALA A 15 -3.78 -6.62 13.99
N ALA A 16 -2.44 -6.55 13.98
CA ALA A 16 -1.70 -5.71 13.02
C ALA A 16 -1.52 -6.33 11.62
N VAL A 17 -1.24 -7.64 11.50
CA VAL A 17 -1.11 -8.33 10.20
C VAL A 17 -2.46 -8.38 9.45
N ASN A 18 -3.56 -8.23 10.16
CA ASN A 18 -4.91 -8.49 9.68
C ASN A 18 -5.60 -7.31 8.99
N GLN A 19 -5.06 -6.08 9.09
CA GLN A 19 -5.78 -4.89 8.63
C GLN A 19 -5.72 -4.69 7.10
N ARG A 20 -4.59 -5.03 6.46
CA ARG A 20 -4.36 -4.94 4.99
C ARG A 20 -5.29 -5.83 4.15
N VAL A 21 -5.80 -6.90 4.77
CA VAL A 21 -6.66 -7.89 4.13
C VAL A 21 -8.14 -7.46 4.17
N SER A 22 -8.50 -6.48 5.02
CA SER A 22 -9.90 -6.15 5.38
C SER A 22 -10.44 -4.82 4.83
N ASP A 23 -9.57 -3.98 4.30
CA ASP A 23 -9.85 -2.59 3.88
C ASP A 23 -10.56 -2.45 2.52
N ILE A 24 -10.86 -3.56 1.83
CA ILE A 24 -11.69 -3.55 0.60
C ILE A 24 -13.13 -3.06 0.88
N LYS A 25 -13.61 -3.20 2.12
CA LYS A 25 -14.89 -2.62 2.55
C LYS A 25 -14.94 -1.09 2.42
N ASN A 26 -13.79 -0.44 2.34
CA ASN A 26 -13.67 1.02 2.28
C ASN A 26 -13.50 1.53 0.84
N GLU A 27 -13.52 0.65 -0.18
CA GLU A 27 -13.49 1.12 -1.57
C GLU A 27 -14.80 1.86 -1.87
N PRO A 28 -14.72 3.06 -2.49
CA PRO A 28 -15.93 3.77 -2.90
C PRO A 28 -16.65 2.97 -3.98
N ILE A 29 -17.97 2.87 -3.85
CA ILE A 29 -18.84 2.20 -4.84
C ILE A 29 -19.10 3.13 -6.04
N THR A 30 -18.76 4.42 -5.91
CA THR A 30 -18.85 5.44 -6.95
C THR A 30 -17.52 5.62 -7.67
N MET A 31 -17.61 6.04 -8.94
CA MET A 31 -16.44 6.47 -9.70
C MET A 31 -15.96 7.82 -9.15
N LEU A 32 -14.71 7.88 -8.72
CA LEU A 32 -14.04 9.12 -8.36
C LEU A 32 -13.34 9.73 -9.58
N SER A 33 -13.00 11.02 -9.51
CA SER A 33 -12.19 11.68 -10.54
C SER A 33 -10.80 11.03 -10.65
N PRO A 34 -10.21 10.98 -11.86
CA PRO A 34 -8.82 10.56 -12.05
C PRO A 34 -7.85 11.32 -11.15
N ILE A 35 -6.72 10.69 -10.82
CA ILE A 35 -5.63 11.33 -10.10
C ILE A 35 -4.73 11.97 -11.16
N GLU A 36 -4.58 13.29 -11.08
CA GLU A 36 -3.83 14.12 -12.04
C GLU A 36 -2.78 14.97 -11.29
N GLY A 37 -1.75 15.43 -12.00
CA GLY A 37 -0.71 16.32 -11.49
C GLY A 37 0.53 15.63 -10.91
N TYR A 38 0.46 14.34 -10.55
CA TYR A 38 1.66 13.61 -10.10
C TYR A 38 2.62 13.36 -11.28
N GLU A 39 2.08 13.17 -12.48
CA GLU A 39 2.80 12.81 -13.70
C GLU A 39 3.81 13.86 -14.16
N SER A 40 3.53 15.15 -13.90
CA SER A 40 4.42 16.28 -14.22
C SER A 40 5.58 16.45 -13.26
N ASN A 41 5.57 15.75 -12.12
CA ASN A 41 6.69 15.81 -11.18
C ASN A 41 7.92 15.07 -11.71
N PRO A 42 9.14 15.54 -11.40
CA PRO A 42 10.35 14.78 -11.66
C PRO A 42 10.39 13.51 -10.81
N ILE A 43 11.09 12.49 -11.31
CA ILE A 43 11.46 11.33 -10.49
C ILE A 43 12.61 11.79 -9.58
N LEU A 44 12.43 11.63 -8.26
CA LEU A 44 13.41 12.01 -7.24
C LEU A 44 13.90 10.76 -6.48
N PRO A 45 15.07 10.82 -5.82
CA PRO A 45 15.50 9.78 -4.89
C PRO A 45 14.45 9.51 -3.80
N LEU A 46 14.41 8.27 -3.29
CA LEU A 46 13.36 7.82 -2.37
C LEU A 46 13.26 8.72 -1.14
N GLU A 47 14.39 9.10 -0.54
CA GLU A 47 14.45 9.92 0.67
C GLU A 47 13.85 11.31 0.44
N ILE A 48 14.10 11.92 -0.72
CA ILE A 48 13.54 13.22 -1.09
C ILE A 48 12.04 13.09 -1.39
N SER A 49 11.64 12.00 -2.05
CA SER A 49 10.25 11.77 -2.45
C SER A 49 9.26 11.65 -1.29
N VAL A 50 9.77 11.40 -0.06
CA VAL A 50 8.98 11.23 1.14
C VAL A 50 9.06 12.41 2.11
N GLU A 51 9.83 13.47 1.82
CA GLU A 51 9.99 14.62 2.72
C GLU A 51 8.66 15.29 3.06
N SER A 52 7.78 15.47 2.05
CA SER A 52 6.42 16.01 2.22
C SER A 52 5.53 15.15 3.12
N LEU A 53 5.91 13.89 3.36
CA LEU A 53 5.16 12.93 4.18
C LEU A 53 5.66 12.88 5.63
N GLU A 54 6.79 13.48 5.97
CA GLU A 54 7.41 13.36 7.30
C GLU A 54 6.54 13.89 8.43
N THR A 55 5.76 14.93 8.16
CA THR A 55 4.83 15.51 9.14
C THR A 55 3.55 14.68 9.31
N MET A 56 3.24 13.79 8.35
CA MET A 56 2.00 13.02 8.31
C MET A 56 2.19 11.55 8.67
N ILE A 57 3.37 10.98 8.39
CA ILE A 57 3.66 9.55 8.51
C ILE A 57 4.86 9.34 9.40
N SER A 58 4.63 8.81 10.60
CA SER A 58 5.70 8.59 11.56
C SER A 58 6.73 7.58 11.04
N ASN A 59 8.02 7.88 11.26
CA ASN A 59 9.17 7.08 10.84
C ASN A 59 9.35 6.92 9.33
N ILE A 60 8.66 7.69 8.48
CA ILE A 60 8.75 7.53 7.02
C ILE A 60 10.17 7.68 6.49
N ALA A 61 10.92 8.70 6.91
CA ALA A 61 12.31 8.91 6.50
C ALA A 61 13.23 7.75 6.92
N ARG A 62 13.09 7.28 8.17
CA ARG A 62 13.81 6.11 8.68
C ARG A 62 13.49 4.87 7.85
N ASN A 63 12.22 4.64 7.54
CA ASN A 63 11.79 3.47 6.80
C ASN A 63 12.20 3.53 5.33
N ALA A 64 12.20 4.73 4.71
CA ALA A 64 12.72 4.96 3.37
C ALA A 64 14.22 4.61 3.29
N TRP A 65 15.01 5.06 4.27
CA TRP A 65 16.42 4.69 4.38
C TRP A 65 16.59 3.16 4.52
N ILE A 66 15.85 2.52 5.44
CA ILE A 66 15.88 1.06 5.60
C ILE A 66 15.49 0.33 4.31
N ALA A 67 14.47 0.79 3.59
CA ALA A 67 14.00 0.19 2.35
C ALA A 67 15.12 0.20 1.29
N LYS A 68 15.81 1.34 1.16
CA LYS A 68 16.90 1.51 0.21
C LYS A 68 18.13 0.69 0.57
N GLU A 69 18.57 0.70 1.83
CA GLU A 69 19.70 -0.09 2.30
C GLU A 69 19.50 -1.59 2.10
N ARG A 70 18.25 -2.06 2.20
CA ARG A 70 17.89 -3.46 1.97
C ARG A 70 17.61 -3.79 0.50
N THR A 71 17.73 -2.82 -0.39
CA THR A 71 17.54 -2.99 -1.83
C THR A 71 18.89 -3.02 -2.52
N ALA A 72 19.09 -4.00 -3.40
CA ALA A 72 20.33 -4.11 -4.16
C ALA A 72 20.58 -2.83 -4.99
N GLU A 73 21.84 -2.40 -5.09
CA GLU A 73 22.24 -1.24 -5.90
C GLU A 73 21.88 -1.40 -7.38
N LYS A 74 21.85 -2.64 -7.87
CA LYS A 74 21.49 -3.00 -9.25
C LYS A 74 20.37 -4.05 -9.24
N PRO A 75 19.11 -3.65 -9.06
CA PRO A 75 17.97 -4.55 -9.15
C PRO A 75 17.77 -5.12 -10.56
N SER A 76 16.91 -6.14 -10.68
CA SER A 76 16.49 -6.67 -11.98
C SER A 76 15.47 -5.76 -12.69
N ASN A 77 15.13 -6.09 -13.94
CA ASN A 77 14.03 -5.47 -14.69
C ASN A 77 14.23 -3.96 -14.96
N ASP A 78 15.47 -3.53 -15.17
CA ASP A 78 15.85 -2.13 -15.45
C ASP A 78 15.35 -1.12 -14.39
N LEU A 79 15.05 -1.63 -13.19
CA LEU A 79 14.75 -0.82 -12.02
C LEU A 79 16.05 -0.23 -11.49
N THR A 80 15.98 1.05 -11.15
CA THR A 80 16.97 1.68 -10.29
C THR A 80 16.80 1.20 -8.84
N GLN A 81 17.82 1.38 -8.01
CA GLN A 81 17.72 1.12 -6.57
C GLN A 81 16.57 1.94 -5.94
N GLU A 82 16.40 3.20 -6.34
CA GLU A 82 15.34 4.09 -5.83
C GLU A 82 13.93 3.54 -6.12
N GLU A 83 13.70 3.09 -7.36
CA GLU A 83 12.42 2.53 -7.80
C GLU A 83 12.09 1.23 -7.07
N SER A 84 13.05 0.32 -6.97
CA SER A 84 12.88 -0.94 -6.24
C SER A 84 12.67 -0.71 -4.74
N ALA A 85 13.40 0.26 -4.16
CA ALA A 85 13.24 0.66 -2.77
C ALA A 85 11.88 1.30 -2.50
N ALA A 86 11.30 2.04 -3.46
CA ALA A 86 9.95 2.57 -3.33
C ALA A 86 8.89 1.46 -3.23
N ILE A 87 9.03 0.38 -4.01
CA ILE A 87 8.19 -0.82 -3.93
C ILE A 87 8.40 -1.53 -2.58
N HIS A 88 9.65 -1.66 -2.13
CA HIS A 88 9.95 -2.21 -0.82
C HIS A 88 9.27 -1.39 0.28
N LEU A 89 9.42 -0.07 0.28
CA LEU A 89 8.79 0.83 1.26
C LEU A 89 7.26 0.69 1.27
N TYR A 90 6.63 0.53 0.11
CA TYR A 90 5.18 0.31 0.01
C TYR A 90 4.73 -0.96 0.75
N THR A 91 5.54 -2.02 0.69
CA THR A 91 5.21 -3.33 1.29
C THR A 91 5.67 -3.47 2.74
N MET A 92 6.61 -2.64 3.19
CA MET A 92 7.12 -2.63 4.56
C MET A 92 6.01 -2.48 5.60
N GLU A 93 6.13 -3.23 6.69
CA GLU A 93 5.25 -3.14 7.84
C GLU A 93 5.97 -2.47 9.00
N TRP A 94 5.28 -1.54 9.66
CA TRP A 94 5.74 -0.98 10.92
C TRP A 94 4.57 -0.65 11.84
N LYS A 95 4.88 -0.40 13.10
CA LYS A 95 3.88 -0.10 14.13
C LYS A 95 3.81 1.40 14.44
N PRO A 96 2.61 1.96 14.67
CA PRO A 96 1.32 1.29 14.52
C PRO A 96 0.94 1.13 13.03
N ALA A 97 0.23 0.05 12.69
CA ALA A 97 0.04 -0.39 11.30
C ALA A 97 -0.84 0.55 10.46
N ASP A 98 -1.77 1.22 11.12
CA ASP A 98 -2.64 2.28 10.59
C ASP A 98 -1.90 3.57 10.25
N ASN A 99 -0.69 3.76 10.77
CA ASN A 99 0.21 4.86 10.46
C ASN A 99 1.36 4.44 9.51
N SER A 100 1.18 3.34 8.78
CA SER A 100 2.10 2.93 7.72
C SER A 100 1.84 3.68 6.42
N LEU A 101 2.88 3.78 5.57
CA LEU A 101 2.73 4.37 4.23
C LEU A 101 1.62 3.67 3.46
N TYR A 102 1.62 2.34 3.47
CA TYR A 102 0.55 1.53 2.89
C TYR A 102 -0.84 1.96 3.36
N ALA A 103 -1.05 2.08 4.67
CA ALA A 103 -2.37 2.35 5.23
C ALA A 103 -2.84 3.76 4.86
N LEU A 104 -1.99 4.77 5.04
CA LEU A 104 -2.33 6.17 4.81
C LEU A 104 -2.45 6.52 3.33
N LEU A 105 -1.54 6.02 2.48
CA LEU A 105 -1.62 6.23 1.03
C LEU A 105 -2.90 5.60 0.47
N ASN A 106 -3.21 4.36 0.82
CA ASN A 106 -4.44 3.72 0.34
C ASN A 106 -5.72 4.36 0.90
N ALA A 107 -5.66 4.97 2.09
CA ALA A 107 -6.77 5.78 2.60
C ALA A 107 -6.94 7.07 1.79
N ALA A 108 -5.84 7.74 1.40
CA ALA A 108 -5.88 8.92 0.55
C ALA A 108 -6.37 8.59 -0.88
N LEU A 109 -5.95 7.47 -1.46
CA LEU A 109 -6.38 7.04 -2.79
C LEU A 109 -7.90 6.81 -2.89
N ARG A 110 -8.52 6.34 -1.81
CA ARG A 110 -9.97 6.10 -1.71
C ARG A 110 -10.78 7.35 -1.36
N ALA A 111 -10.12 8.44 -0.97
CA ALA A 111 -10.83 9.66 -0.61
C ALA A 111 -11.34 10.36 -1.87
N GLU A 112 -12.58 10.86 -1.81
CA GLU A 112 -13.16 11.68 -2.86
C GLU A 112 -12.37 13.00 -3.04
N ASP A 113 -11.91 13.57 -1.92
CA ASP A 113 -11.00 14.70 -1.91
C ASP A 113 -9.60 14.30 -2.43
N ARG A 114 -9.29 14.73 -3.66
CA ARG A 114 -8.03 14.45 -4.35
C ARG A 114 -6.86 15.27 -3.83
N ASP A 115 -7.11 16.38 -3.15
CA ASP A 115 -6.04 17.22 -2.60
C ASP A 115 -5.25 16.48 -1.51
N ARG A 116 -5.88 15.46 -0.88
CA ARG A 116 -5.24 14.54 0.06
C ARG A 116 -4.07 13.75 -0.53
N LEU A 117 -4.00 13.63 -1.86
CA LEU A 117 -2.91 12.94 -2.55
C LEU A 117 -1.74 13.85 -2.89
N VAL A 118 -1.91 15.18 -2.86
CA VAL A 118 -0.85 16.15 -3.23
C VAL A 118 0.45 15.91 -2.47
N PRO A 119 0.44 15.66 -1.14
CA PRO A 119 1.68 15.36 -0.41
C PRO A 119 2.40 14.10 -0.89
N TYR A 120 1.69 13.17 -1.55
CA TYR A 120 2.22 11.90 -2.04
C TYR A 120 2.75 11.96 -3.47
N PHE A 121 2.61 13.08 -4.19
CA PHE A 121 2.87 13.11 -5.63
C PHE A 121 4.30 12.72 -6.03
N PHE A 122 5.32 13.17 -5.28
CA PHE A 122 6.71 12.77 -5.56
C PHE A 122 6.92 11.26 -5.33
N TYR A 123 6.39 10.73 -4.23
CA TYR A 123 6.44 9.29 -3.96
C TYR A 123 5.66 8.48 -5.01
N LEU A 124 4.44 8.91 -5.37
CA LEU A 124 3.60 8.27 -6.39
C LEU A 124 4.28 8.27 -7.75
N LYS A 125 4.94 9.37 -8.13
CA LYS A 125 5.71 9.45 -9.37
C LYS A 125 6.81 8.39 -9.40
N LEU A 126 7.60 8.26 -8.34
CA LEU A 126 8.66 7.25 -8.23
C LEU A 126 8.08 5.82 -8.25
N PHE A 127 7.08 5.56 -7.41
CA PHE A 127 6.46 4.24 -7.25
C PHE A 127 5.76 3.74 -8.52
N LEU A 128 4.95 4.58 -9.18
CA LEU A 128 4.26 4.20 -10.41
C LEU A 128 5.23 4.01 -11.58
N SER A 129 6.30 4.81 -11.63
CA SER A 129 7.37 4.63 -12.63
C SER A 129 8.09 3.29 -12.43
N ALA A 130 8.33 2.89 -11.18
CA ALA A 130 8.85 1.58 -10.83
C ALA A 130 7.92 0.44 -11.30
N LEU A 131 6.63 0.52 -10.98
CA LEU A 131 5.65 -0.50 -11.38
C LEU A 131 5.53 -0.63 -12.90
N TRP A 132 5.64 0.47 -13.64
CA TRP A 132 5.57 0.47 -15.10
C TRP A 132 6.70 -0.31 -15.77
N LYS A 133 7.87 -0.41 -15.15
CA LYS A 133 9.02 -1.16 -15.66
C LYS A 133 8.91 -2.67 -15.44
N LEU A 134 8.05 -3.10 -14.53
CA LEU A 134 7.90 -4.52 -14.23
C LEU A 134 7.22 -5.27 -15.38
N PRO A 135 7.64 -6.51 -15.67
CA PRO A 135 7.04 -7.30 -16.73
C PRO A 135 5.58 -7.63 -16.39
N SER A 136 4.68 -7.44 -17.36
CA SER A 136 3.30 -7.87 -17.24
C SER A 136 3.18 -9.39 -17.28
N VAL A 137 2.39 -9.96 -16.38
CA VAL A 137 2.24 -11.41 -16.23
C VAL A 137 0.77 -11.78 -16.13
N LYS A 138 0.29 -12.67 -17.01
CA LYS A 138 -1.07 -13.19 -16.98
C LYS A 138 -1.15 -14.45 -16.10
N LYS A 139 -1.61 -14.29 -14.86
CA LYS A 139 -1.76 -15.39 -13.89
C LYS A 139 -3.00 -15.18 -13.03
N THR A 140 -3.60 -16.28 -12.57
CA THR A 140 -4.64 -16.23 -11.54
C THR A 140 -3.99 -15.91 -10.20
N VAL A 141 -4.50 -14.87 -9.53
CA VAL A 141 -4.09 -14.47 -8.18
C VAL A 141 -5.27 -14.63 -7.22
N TRP A 142 -4.97 -14.84 -5.94
CA TRP A 142 -5.97 -15.03 -4.90
C TRP A 142 -5.81 -13.96 -3.84
N ARG A 143 -6.93 -13.43 -3.36
CA ARG A 143 -6.97 -12.47 -2.26
C ARG A 143 -7.96 -12.96 -1.20
N GLY A 144 -7.46 -13.17 0.01
CA GLY A 144 -8.33 -13.37 1.18
C GLY A 144 -8.97 -12.04 1.59
N VAL A 145 -10.20 -12.06 2.06
CA VAL A 145 -10.85 -10.92 2.71
C VAL A 145 -11.66 -11.42 3.90
N LYS A 146 -11.58 -10.70 5.02
CA LYS A 146 -12.39 -10.97 6.22
C LYS A 146 -13.74 -10.23 6.18
N ALA A 147 -14.46 -10.38 5.07
CA ALA A 147 -15.70 -9.67 4.77
C ALA A 147 -16.55 -10.51 3.81
N ASP A 148 -17.87 -10.46 3.98
CA ASP A 148 -18.77 -10.77 2.88
C ASP A 148 -18.84 -9.54 1.96
N LEU A 149 -18.49 -9.73 0.69
CA LEU A 149 -18.51 -8.70 -0.34
C LEU A 149 -19.42 -9.08 -1.51
N SER A 150 -20.21 -10.15 -1.37
CA SER A 150 -21.05 -10.68 -2.45
C SER A 150 -22.01 -9.64 -3.03
N GLU A 151 -22.56 -8.77 -2.18
CA GLU A 151 -23.43 -7.66 -2.61
C GLU A 151 -22.65 -6.53 -3.32
N GLN A 152 -21.38 -6.33 -2.99
CA GLN A 152 -20.55 -5.25 -3.54
C GLN A 152 -19.95 -5.62 -4.90
N TYR A 153 -19.69 -6.91 -5.15
CA TYR A 153 -19.07 -7.40 -6.39
C TYR A 153 -20.02 -8.31 -7.18
N SER A 154 -21.09 -7.72 -7.72
CA SER A 154 -22.03 -8.45 -8.58
C SER A 154 -21.39 -8.84 -9.92
N VAL A 155 -21.64 -10.08 -10.35
CA VAL A 155 -21.18 -10.63 -11.64
C VAL A 155 -21.61 -9.72 -12.79
N GLY A 156 -20.69 -9.49 -13.75
CA GLY A 156 -20.96 -8.70 -14.95
C GLY A 156 -20.81 -7.18 -14.78
N LYS A 157 -20.49 -6.69 -13.58
CA LYS A 157 -20.14 -5.28 -13.36
C LYS A 157 -18.63 -5.06 -13.34
N ALA A 158 -18.22 -3.89 -13.84
CA ALA A 158 -16.85 -3.41 -13.71
C ALA A 158 -16.71 -2.65 -12.39
N PHE A 159 -15.54 -2.80 -11.74
CA PHE A 159 -15.21 -2.15 -10.48
C PHE A 159 -13.82 -1.54 -10.57
N VAL A 160 -13.62 -0.41 -9.91
CA VAL A 160 -12.32 0.24 -9.77
C VAL A 160 -11.86 0.07 -8.33
N TRP A 161 -10.64 -0.42 -8.14
CA TRP A 161 -9.97 -0.42 -6.84
C TRP A 161 -8.99 0.75 -6.82
N TRP A 162 -9.28 1.74 -5.99
CA TRP A 162 -8.50 2.97 -5.95
C TRP A 162 -7.18 2.78 -5.19
N GLY A 163 -7.19 1.93 -4.16
CA GLY A 163 -5.97 1.54 -3.46
C GLY A 163 -5.19 0.44 -4.19
N PHE A 164 -3.86 0.47 -4.08
CA PHE A 164 -2.99 -0.60 -4.55
C PHE A 164 -3.13 -1.86 -3.69
N ARG A 165 -3.12 -3.02 -4.34
CA ARG A 165 -3.40 -4.34 -3.74
C ARG A 165 -2.31 -5.34 -4.03
#